data_AF-A0A919G6L9-F1
#
_entry.id   AF-A0A919G6L9-F1
#
_cell.length_a   1.000
_cell.length_b   1.000
_cell.length_c   1.000
_cell.angle_alpha   90.00
_cell.angle_beta   90.00
_cell.angle_gamma   90.00
#
_symmetry.space_group_name_H-M   'P 1'
#
loop_
_entity.id
_entity.type
_entity.pdbx_description
1 polymer ?
#
loop_
_entity_poly.entity_id
_entity_poly.type
_entity_poly.pdbx_seq_one_letter_code
_entity_poly.pdbx_strand_id
1 'polypeptide(L)'
;MDGADPGRTALLCILHDLPETRTSDQTPVTRRYAAAAPRAVAGDQVAAAHPNVRDIVLGAIGEFEDDKTPETRGRQGPVLPRRPEDRLRTLPGRGRRNHGPGAVAARPAPRPRRTMTARTSPARRRRLRQS
;
A
#
# COMPACT_ATOMS: atom_id res chain seq x y z
N MET A 1 -35.19 2.82 11.48
CA MET A 1 -33.81 2.30 11.67
C MET A 1 -33.92 1.11 12.60
N ASP A 2 -33.41 -0.04 12.16
CA ASP A 2 -33.65 -1.37 12.76
C ASP A 2 -32.94 -1.58 14.12
N GLY A 3 -33.23 -0.75 15.12
CA GLY A 3 -32.68 -0.91 16.47
C GLY A 3 -31.18 -0.64 16.65
N ALA A 4 -30.46 -0.28 15.58
CA ALA A 4 -29.05 0.11 15.65
C ALA A 4 -28.88 1.51 16.26
N ASP A 5 -27.87 1.70 17.10
CA ASP A 5 -27.52 3.02 17.61
C ASP A 5 -26.85 3.86 16.49
N PRO A 6 -27.44 5.01 16.11
CA PRO A 6 -26.92 5.81 15.00
C PRO A 6 -25.54 6.43 15.32
N GLY A 7 -25.28 6.76 16.59
CA GLY A 7 -23.99 7.33 17.01
C GLY A 7 -22.87 6.32 16.89
N ARG A 8 -23.10 5.09 17.35
CA ARG A 8 -22.17 3.96 17.23
C ARG A 8 -21.98 3.56 15.78
N THR A 9 -23.05 3.47 15.00
CA THR A 9 -22.97 3.19 13.55
C THR A 9 -22.10 4.24 12.84
N ALA A 10 -22.30 5.54 13.12
CA ALA A 10 -21.49 6.59 12.54
C ALA A 10 -20.01 6.48 12.93
N LEU A 11 -19.72 6.16 14.20
CA LEU A 11 -18.36 5.92 14.67
C LEU A 11 -17.70 4.74 13.94
N LEU A 12 -18.40 3.62 13.77
CA LEU A 12 -17.88 2.46 13.05
C LEU A 12 -17.58 2.82 11.58
N CYS A 13 -18.48 3.53 10.91
CA CYS A 13 -18.25 4.00 9.54
C CYS A 13 -17.03 4.92 9.42
N ILE A 14 -16.76 5.78 10.40
CA ILE A 14 -15.59 6.66 10.39
C ILE A 14 -14.29 5.87 10.59
N LEU A 15 -14.30 4.86 11.46
CA LEU A 15 -13.07 4.20 11.88
C LEU A 15 -12.72 2.92 11.11
N HIS A 16 -13.67 2.29 10.40
CA HIS A 16 -13.44 0.96 9.81
C HIS A 16 -12.23 0.88 8.86
N ASP A 17 -11.99 1.93 8.06
CA ASP A 17 -10.87 1.98 7.11
C ASP A 17 -9.58 2.58 7.70
N LEU A 18 -9.55 2.90 9.00
CA LEU A 18 -8.36 3.47 9.65
C LEU A 18 -7.06 2.65 9.37
N PRO A 19 -7.09 1.30 9.43
CA PRO A 19 -5.90 0.49 9.13
C PRO A 19 -5.38 0.65 7.69
N GLU A 20 -6.25 1.01 6.74
CA GLU A 20 -5.90 1.15 5.32
C GLU A 20 -4.89 2.26 5.05
N THR A 21 -4.77 3.23 5.95
CA THR A 21 -3.73 4.26 5.86
C THR A 21 -2.30 3.70 5.93
N ARG A 22 -2.11 2.46 6.44
CA ARG A 22 -0.83 1.75 6.45
C ARG A 22 -0.80 0.52 5.54
N THR A 23 -1.95 -0.09 5.25
CA THR A 23 -2.01 -1.31 4.44
C THR A 23 -2.41 -1.08 3.00
N SER A 24 -2.86 0.13 2.64
CA SER A 24 -3.65 0.39 1.44
C SER A 24 -4.99 -0.36 1.45
N ASP A 25 -5.93 0.10 0.63
CA ASP A 25 -7.16 -0.63 0.30
C ASP A 25 -6.82 -2.02 -0.25
N GLN A 26 -7.47 -3.04 0.32
CA GLN A 26 -7.24 -4.44 0.01
C GLN A 26 -8.26 -4.98 -1.01
N THR A 27 -7.95 -4.77 -2.28
CA THR A 27 -8.70 -5.37 -3.40
C THR A 27 -8.77 -6.90 -3.33
N PRO A 28 -9.75 -7.55 -3.99
CA PRO A 28 -9.82 -9.02 -4.06
C PRO A 28 -8.56 -9.70 -4.63
N VAL A 29 -7.77 -8.98 -5.45
CA VAL A 29 -6.51 -9.49 -6.00
C VAL A 29 -5.39 -9.37 -4.98
N THR A 30 -5.24 -8.22 -4.31
CA THR A 30 -4.17 -8.01 -3.32
C THR A 30 -4.32 -8.95 -2.13
N ARG A 31 -5.56 -9.26 -1.70
CA ARG A 31 -5.83 -10.24 -0.64
C ARG A 31 -5.34 -11.66 -0.93
N ARG A 32 -5.05 -12.01 -2.19
CA ARG A 32 -4.45 -13.31 -2.53
C ARG A 32 -2.95 -13.38 -2.25
N TYR A 33 -2.30 -12.22 -2.09
CA TYR A 33 -0.84 -12.11 -2.02
C TYR A 33 -0.35 -11.39 -0.76
N ALA A 34 -1.22 -10.61 -0.10
CA ALA A 34 -0.92 -9.90 1.13
C ALA A 34 -2.04 -10.12 2.14
N ALA A 35 -1.67 -10.55 3.35
CA ALA A 35 -2.57 -10.59 4.48
C ALA A 35 -2.51 -9.24 5.21
N ALA A 36 -3.65 -8.56 5.33
CA ALA A 36 -3.77 -7.44 6.24
C ALA A 36 -4.08 -7.95 7.65
N ALA A 37 -3.57 -7.27 8.67
CA ALA A 37 -3.90 -7.52 10.07
C ALA A 37 -4.51 -6.24 10.68
N PRO A 38 -5.78 -5.89 10.35
CA PRO A 38 -6.38 -4.60 10.69
C PRO A 38 -6.26 -4.25 12.19
N ARG A 39 -6.50 -5.21 13.08
CA ARG A 39 -6.38 -5.04 14.53
C ARG A 39 -4.96 -4.74 15.00
N ALA A 40 -3.96 -5.42 14.43
CA ALA A 40 -2.57 -5.18 14.79
C ALA A 40 -2.11 -3.80 14.29
N VAL A 41 -2.47 -3.46 13.05
CA VAL A 41 -2.18 -2.15 12.46
C VAL A 41 -2.81 -1.01 13.25
N ALA A 42 -4.09 -1.16 13.64
CA ALA A 42 -4.77 -0.21 14.51
C ALA A 42 -4.05 -0.07 15.85
N GLY A 43 -3.65 -1.18 16.48
CA GLY A 43 -2.84 -1.21 17.70
C GLY A 43 -1.59 -0.35 17.59
N ASP A 44 -0.85 -0.53 16.51
CA ASP A 44 0.37 0.25 16.25
C ASP A 44 0.08 1.72 15.90
N GLN A 45 -1.08 2.04 15.32
CA GLN A 45 -1.48 3.41 15.00
C GLN A 45 -1.82 4.23 16.24
N VAL A 46 -2.43 3.60 17.26
CA VAL A 46 -2.83 4.27 18.52
C VAL A 46 -1.89 3.99 19.69
N ALA A 47 -0.72 3.41 19.44
CA ALA A 47 0.26 3.02 20.47
C ALA A 47 0.80 4.17 21.32
N ALA A 48 0.73 5.41 20.85
CA ALA A 48 1.10 6.62 21.59
C ALA A 48 -0.12 7.46 22.05
N ALA A 49 -1.34 7.03 21.73
CA ALA A 49 -2.56 7.74 22.12
C ALA A 49 -2.89 7.55 23.60
N HIS A 50 -3.68 8.48 24.15
CA HIS A 50 -4.26 8.35 25.48
C HIS A 50 -5.05 7.03 25.62
N PRO A 51 -5.00 6.33 26.77
CA PRO A 51 -5.65 5.03 26.96
C PRO A 51 -7.12 4.99 26.51
N ASN A 52 -7.92 5.96 26.92
CA ASN A 52 -9.34 6.05 26.51
C ASN A 52 -9.52 6.09 24.99
N VAL A 53 -8.64 6.78 24.25
CA VAL A 53 -8.72 6.85 22.78
C VAL A 53 -8.35 5.49 22.18
N ARG A 54 -7.30 4.86 22.72
CA ARG A 54 -6.90 3.52 22.30
C ARG A 54 -8.04 2.52 22.47
N ASP A 55 -8.69 2.51 23.62
CA ASP A 55 -9.77 1.57 23.91
C ASP A 55 -10.97 1.79 22.98
N ILE A 56 -11.35 3.05 22.73
CA ILE A 56 -12.44 3.38 21.80
C ILE A 56 -12.12 2.90 20.39
N VAL A 57 -10.92 3.20 19.87
CA VAL A 57 -10.53 2.85 18.51
C VAL A 57 -10.40 1.33 18.35
N LEU A 58 -9.67 0.67 19.23
CA LEU A 58 -9.48 -0.79 19.14
C LEU A 58 -10.78 -1.55 19.37
N GLY A 59 -11.66 -1.05 20.24
CA GLY A 59 -13.00 -1.60 20.43
C GLY A 59 -13.87 -1.46 19.17
N ALA A 60 -13.86 -0.28 18.53
CA ALA A 60 -14.61 -0.05 17.28
C ALA A 60 -14.10 -0.92 16.12
N ILE A 61 -12.77 -1.01 15.92
CA ILE A 61 -12.18 -1.90 14.92
C ILE A 61 -12.51 -3.36 15.24
N GLY A 62 -12.39 -3.77 16.51
CA GLY A 62 -12.74 -5.11 16.96
C GLY A 62 -14.17 -5.50 16.61
N GLU A 63 -15.12 -4.62 16.96
CA GLU A 63 -16.55 -4.78 16.68
C GLU A 63 -16.84 -4.86 15.17
N PHE A 64 -16.28 -3.94 14.37
CA PHE A 64 -16.49 -3.91 12.93
C PHE A 64 -15.98 -5.19 12.24
N GLU A 65 -14.80 -5.66 12.65
CA GLU A 65 -14.19 -6.89 12.12
C GLU A 65 -15.02 -8.13 12.47
N ASP A 66 -15.61 -8.19 13.66
CA ASP A 66 -16.41 -9.32 14.12
C ASP A 66 -17.76 -9.45 13.38
N ASP A 67 -18.35 -8.34 12.91
CA ASP A 67 -19.61 -8.27 12.15
C ASP A 67 -20.80 -8.96 12.83
N LYS A 68 -20.95 -8.77 14.14
CA LYS A 68 -21.99 -9.43 14.95
C LYS A 68 -23.04 -8.49 15.51
N THR A 69 -22.90 -7.18 15.29
CA THR A 69 -23.78 -6.18 15.89
C THR A 69 -24.67 -5.53 14.83
N PRO A 70 -25.88 -5.08 15.17
CA PRO A 70 -26.73 -4.38 14.21
C PRO A 70 -26.06 -3.11 13.64
N GLU A 71 -25.13 -2.51 14.38
CA GLU A 71 -24.33 -1.35 13.97
C GLU A 71 -23.38 -1.66 12.80
N THR A 72 -22.93 -2.92 12.63
CA THR A 72 -22.07 -3.30 11.50
C THR A 72 -22.84 -3.63 10.23
N ARG A 73 -24.18 -3.69 10.27
CA ARG A 73 -25.01 -4.07 9.11
C ARG A 73 -24.77 -3.20 7.87
N GLY A 74 -24.30 -1.96 8.04
CA GLY A 74 -23.84 -1.10 6.92
C GLY A 74 -22.70 -1.71 6.09
N ARG A 75 -21.87 -2.59 6.67
CA ARG A 75 -20.88 -3.42 5.98
C ARG A 75 -21.52 -4.36 4.95
N GLN A 76 -22.72 -4.84 5.25
CA GLN A 76 -23.54 -5.69 4.39
C GLN A 76 -24.53 -4.89 3.54
N GLY A 77 -24.45 -3.55 3.55
CA GLY A 77 -25.32 -2.68 2.77
C GLY A 77 -25.48 -3.21 1.35
N PRO A 78 -26.67 -3.12 0.74
CA PRO A 78 -26.89 -3.64 -0.60
C PRO A 78 -25.74 -3.14 -1.46
N VAL A 79 -25.12 -4.02 -2.26
CA VAL A 79 -24.18 -3.62 -3.31
C VAL A 79 -24.94 -2.58 -4.12
N LEU A 80 -24.73 -1.30 -3.80
CA LEU A 80 -25.35 -0.22 -4.52
C LEU A 80 -24.87 -0.42 -5.95
N PRO A 81 -25.77 -0.35 -6.95
CA PRO A 81 -25.35 -0.43 -8.32
C PRO A 81 -24.21 0.58 -8.49
N ARG A 82 -23.07 0.09 -9.00
CA ARG A 82 -21.86 0.86 -9.32
C ARG A 82 -22.28 2.28 -9.69
N ARG A 83 -21.77 3.28 -8.95
CA ARG A 83 -22.20 4.66 -9.16
C ARG A 83 -22.02 5.05 -10.64
N PRO A 84 -22.84 5.95 -11.20
CA PRO A 84 -22.68 6.38 -12.60
C PRO A 84 -21.26 6.83 -12.94
N GLU A 85 -20.53 7.40 -11.99
CA GLU A 85 -19.10 7.74 -12.11
C GLU A 85 -18.16 6.54 -12.37
N ASP A 86 -18.52 5.32 -11.97
CA ASP A 86 -17.76 4.11 -12.33
C ASP A 86 -17.90 3.77 -13.83
N ARG A 87 -18.98 4.24 -14.48
CA ARG A 87 -19.19 4.05 -15.92
C ARG A 87 -18.22 4.88 -16.76
N LEU A 88 -17.65 5.96 -16.19
CA LEU A 88 -16.59 6.76 -16.81
C LEU A 88 -15.24 6.02 -16.88
N ARG A 89 -15.01 4.99 -16.03
CA ARG A 89 -13.83 4.12 -16.15
C ARG A 89 -13.91 3.10 -17.29
N THR A 90 -15.10 2.87 -17.83
CA THR A 90 -15.38 1.91 -18.92
C THR A 90 -15.78 2.57 -20.23
N LEU A 91 -15.60 3.89 -20.39
CA LEU A 91 -15.62 4.46 -21.73
C LEU A 91 -14.48 3.83 -22.53
N PRO A 92 -14.72 3.26 -23.72
CA PRO A 92 -13.62 2.86 -24.59
C PRO A 92 -12.78 4.11 -24.81
N GLY A 93 -11.52 4.06 -24.37
CA GLY A 93 -10.59 5.16 -24.55
C GLY A 93 -10.69 5.60 -26.00
N ARG A 94 -11.09 6.86 -26.24
CA ARG A 94 -10.96 7.51 -27.54
C ARG A 94 -9.60 7.12 -28.07
N GLY A 95 -9.61 6.38 -29.19
CA GLY A 95 -8.42 5.72 -29.71
C GLY A 95 -7.22 6.64 -29.64
N ARG A 96 -6.28 6.31 -28.75
CA ARG A 96 -4.90 6.71 -28.99
C ARG A 96 -4.57 6.08 -30.33
N ARG A 97 -4.40 6.92 -31.35
CA ARG A 97 -3.78 6.51 -32.60
C ARG A 97 -2.55 5.70 -32.21
N ASN A 98 -2.53 4.43 -32.63
CA ASN A 98 -1.30 3.67 -32.67
C ASN A 98 -0.35 4.47 -33.56
N HIS A 99 0.56 5.24 -32.96
CA HIS A 99 1.88 5.29 -33.56
C HIS A 99 2.39 3.87 -33.42
N GLY A 100 2.47 3.17 -34.55
CA GLY A 100 3.15 1.88 -34.63
C GLY A 100 4.54 1.98 -34.02
N PRO A 101 5.21 0.85 -33.75
CA PRO A 101 6.54 0.87 -33.17
C PRO A 101 7.45 1.73 -34.07
N GLY A 102 7.70 2.97 -33.64
CA GLY A 102 8.78 3.78 -34.18
C GLY A 102 10.01 2.93 -33.97
N ALA A 103 10.66 2.57 -35.07
CA ALA A 103 11.89 1.79 -35.05
C ALA A 103 12.81 2.38 -33.98
N VAL A 104 12.99 1.65 -32.88
CA VAL A 104 14.04 1.94 -31.93
C VAL A 104 15.31 1.66 -32.71
N ALA A 105 15.94 2.73 -33.21
CA ALA A 105 17.28 2.64 -33.74
C ALA A 105 18.12 1.92 -32.68
N ALA A 106 18.65 0.75 -33.05
CA ALA A 106 19.48 -0.04 -32.17
C ALA A 106 20.57 0.87 -31.61
N ARG A 107 20.62 1.03 -30.27
CA ARG A 107 21.73 1.71 -29.62
C ARG A 107 23.01 1.00 -30.08
N PRO A 108 24.01 1.70 -30.62
CA PRO A 108 25.26 1.06 -31.00
C PRO A 108 25.87 0.40 -29.76
N ALA A 109 26.40 -0.82 -29.94
CA ALA A 109 26.99 -1.61 -28.88
C ALA A 109 28.02 -0.78 -28.08
N PRO A 110 28.08 -0.94 -26.75
CA PRO A 110 29.11 -0.29 -25.96
C PRO A 110 30.49 -0.73 -26.46
N ARG A 111 31.37 0.25 -26.74
CA ARG A 111 32.76 -0.02 -27.12
C ARG A 111 33.41 -0.91 -26.05
N PRO A 112 34.23 -1.90 -26.44
CA PRO A 112 34.94 -2.72 -25.46
C PRO A 112 35.77 -1.82 -24.55
N ARG A 113 35.58 -1.96 -23.23
CA ARG A 113 36.45 -1.32 -22.24
C ARG A 113 37.88 -1.76 -22.54
N ARG A 114 38.77 -0.80 -22.84
CA ARG A 114 40.21 -1.05 -22.73
C ARG A 114 40.45 -1.46 -21.28
N THR A 115 40.72 -2.73 -21.06
CA THR A 115 41.36 -3.19 -19.84
C THR A 115 42.69 -2.46 -19.76
N MET A 116 42.78 -1.47 -18.86
CA MET A 116 44.09 -1.07 -18.36
C MET A 116 44.64 -2.32 -17.69
N THR A 117 45.56 -2.98 -18.36
CA THR A 117 46.47 -3.92 -17.71
C THR A 117 47.10 -3.16 -16.55
N ALA A 118 46.82 -3.63 -15.34
CA ALA A 118 47.55 -3.21 -14.17
C ALA A 118 49.01 -3.54 -14.44
N ARG A 119 49.79 -2.53 -14.83
CA ARG A 119 51.24 -2.59 -14.67
C ARG A 119 51.46 -2.65 -13.17
N THR A 120 51.72 -3.87 -12.72
CA THR A 120 52.35 -4.17 -11.45
C THR A 120 53.53 -3.22 -11.26
N SER A 121 53.38 -2.31 -10.30
CA SER A 121 54.49 -1.51 -9.81
C SER A 121 55.33 -2.44 -8.93
N PRO A 122 56.61 -2.69 -9.23
CA PRO A 122 57.44 -3.51 -8.36
C PRO A 122 57.72 -2.73 -7.08
N ALA A 123 57.35 -3.36 -5.96
CA ALA A 123 57.73 -2.95 -4.61
C ALA A 123 59.22 -2.59 -4.56
N ARG A 124 59.53 -1.38 -4.11
CA ARG A 124 60.89 -1.05 -3.64
C ARG A 124 60.87 -0.91 -2.12
N ARG A 125 61.15 -2.04 -1.46
CA ARG A 125 61.60 -2.11 -0.08
C ARG A 125 62.89 -1.29 0.11
N ARG A 126 62.99 -0.66 1.29
CA ARG A 126 64.16 -0.09 2.03
C ARG A 126 63.84 1.35 2.42
N ARG A 127 64.06 1.82 3.65
CA ARG A 127 64.85 1.29 4.77
C ARG A 127 64.40 2.02 6.03
N LEU A 128 64.34 1.29 7.14
CA LEU A 128 64.48 1.82 8.50
C LEU A 128 65.77 2.65 8.62
N ARG A 129 65.67 3.83 9.25
CA ARG A 129 66.66 4.49 10.12
C ARG A 129 65.92 5.66 10.79
N GLN A 130 65.55 5.56 12.05
CA GLN A 130 66.35 5.75 13.28
C GLN A 130 66.24 7.18 13.81
N SER A 131 65.72 7.24 15.05
CA SER A 131 65.94 8.22 16.12
C SER A 131 65.26 9.57 16.03
#